data_AF-A0A6I6A7E1-F1
#
_entry.id   AF-A0A6I6A7E1-F1
#
_cell.length_a   1.000
_cell.length_b   1.000
_cell.length_c   1.000
_cell.angle_alpha   90.00
_cell.angle_beta   90.00
_cell.angle_gamma   90.00
#
_symmetry.space_group_name_H-M   'P 1'
#
loop_
_entity.id
_entity.type
_entity.pdbx_description
1 polymer ?
#
loop_
_entity_poly.entity_id
_entity_poly.type
_entity_poly.pdbx_seq_one_letter_code
_entity_poly.pdbx_strand_id
1 'polypeptide(L)'
;MTDRTESIRREMTRNINAVEGSREYLEAKHGQVWDTTELQQEFEVLGFCSPCCIVRCRSNSQKGTVFFQHSPRFYFGFEPE
;
A
#
# COMPACT_ATOMS: atom_id res chain seq x y z
N MET A 1 -26.86 5.79 -7.67
CA MET A 1 -26.56 5.11 -6.39
C MET A 1 -25.28 5.72 -5.84
N THR A 2 -25.29 6.22 -4.60
CA THR A 2 -24.06 6.68 -3.93
C THR A 2 -23.25 5.45 -3.52
N ASP A 3 -21.97 5.41 -3.90
CA ASP A 3 -21.06 4.37 -3.43
C ASP A 3 -20.85 4.53 -1.92
N ARG A 4 -21.35 3.57 -1.13
CA ARG A 4 -21.27 3.58 0.34
C ARG A 4 -19.84 3.35 0.85
N THR A 5 -18.93 2.88 0.00
CA THR A 5 -17.53 2.59 0.35
C THR A 5 -16.62 3.80 0.15
N GLU A 6 -17.03 4.78 -0.66
CA GLU A 6 -16.19 5.94 -1.00
C GLU A 6 -15.86 6.81 0.23
N SER A 7 -16.80 6.98 1.17
CA SER A 7 -16.53 7.70 2.42
C SER A 7 -15.47 6.99 3.27
N ILE A 8 -15.58 5.65 3.37
CA ILE A 8 -14.63 4.81 4.11
C ILE A 8 -13.25 4.88 3.45
N ARG A 9 -13.18 4.74 2.12
CA ARG A 9 -11.94 4.83 1.36
C ARG A 9 -11.22 6.17 1.57
N ARG A 10 -11.97 7.28 1.51
CA ARG A 10 -11.42 8.62 1.75
C ARG A 10 -10.89 8.80 3.17
N GLU A 11 -11.62 8.31 4.16
CA GLU A 11 -11.19 8.35 5.55
C GLU A 11 -9.90 7.54 5.76
N MET A 12 -9.84 6.33 5.20
CA MET A 12 -8.65 5.48 5.28
C MET A 12 -7.44 6.12 4.60
N THR A 13 -7.60 6.67 3.38
CA THR A 13 -6.54 7.42 2.69
C THR A 13 -6.06 8.61 3.52
N ARG A 14 -6.97 9.35 4.17
CA ARG A 14 -6.58 10.49 5.01
C ARG A 14 -5.76 10.02 6.21
N ASN A 15 -6.21 8.97 6.90
CA ASN A 15 -5.56 8.47 8.10
C ASN A 15 -4.15 7.92 7.79
N ILE A 16 -4.00 7.20 6.68
CA ILE A 16 -2.68 6.68 6.25
C ILE A 16 -1.71 7.81 5.89
N ASN A 17 -2.18 8.93 5.34
CA ASN A 17 -1.32 10.06 4.99
C ASN A 17 -1.08 11.06 6.14
N ALA A 18 -1.72 10.89 7.30
CA ALA A 18 -1.61 11.80 8.43
C ALA A 18 -0.54 11.40 9.46
N VAL A 19 0.02 10.18 9.36
CA VAL A 19 1.09 9.71 10.26
C VAL A 19 2.45 10.28 9.87
N GLU A 20 3.41 10.26 10.81
CA GLU A 20 4.79 10.77 10.65
C GLU A 20 5.49 10.26 9.37
N GLY A 21 5.07 9.10 8.87
CA GLY A 21 5.36 8.64 7.51
C GLY A 21 6.83 8.35 7.23
N SER A 22 7.70 8.44 8.24
CA SER A 22 9.08 7.97 8.17
C SER A 22 9.10 6.46 7.94
N ARG A 23 10.14 5.98 7.25
CA ARG A 23 10.33 4.55 6.99
C ARG A 23 10.36 3.79 8.30
N GLU A 24 11.10 4.28 9.28
CA GLU A 24 11.30 3.65 10.59
C GLU A 24 9.98 3.48 11.35
N TYR A 25 9.11 4.51 11.31
CA TYR A 25 7.78 4.44 11.93
C TYR A 25 6.90 3.38 11.25
N LEU A 26 6.90 3.37 9.92
CA LEU A 26 6.09 2.41 9.15
C LEU A 26 6.61 0.99 9.32
N GLU A 27 7.93 0.80 9.37
CA GLU A 27 8.55 -0.51 9.57
C GLU A 27 8.25 -1.06 10.97
N ALA A 28 8.32 -0.20 12.00
CA ALA A 28 7.93 -0.59 13.36
C ALA A 28 6.47 -1.03 13.46
N LYS A 29 5.58 -0.46 12.63
CA LYS A 29 4.13 -0.73 12.66
C LYS A 29 3.69 -1.89 11.75
N HIS A 30 4.30 -2.01 10.58
CA HIS A 30 3.84 -2.89 9.49
C HIS A 30 4.87 -3.95 9.09
N GLY A 31 6.08 -3.92 9.65
CA GLY A 31 7.17 -4.82 9.28
C GLY A 31 7.88 -4.32 8.02
N GLN A 32 7.77 -5.06 6.92
CA GLN A 32 8.44 -4.69 5.67
C GLN A 32 7.78 -3.45 5.05
N VAL A 33 8.62 -2.46 4.70
CA VAL A 33 8.22 -1.27 3.96
C VAL A 33 9.05 -1.19 2.68
N TRP A 34 8.37 -0.91 1.58
CA TRP A 34 9.01 -0.70 0.29
C TRP A 34 8.88 0.76 -0.13
N ASP A 35 9.96 1.32 -0.66
CA ASP A 35 9.85 2.46 -1.55
C ASP A 35 9.38 2.02 -2.96
N THR A 36 9.29 2.97 -3.90
CA THR A 36 8.81 2.65 -5.25
C THR A 36 9.75 1.72 -6.02
N THR A 37 11.07 1.87 -5.82
CA THR A 37 12.08 1.06 -6.49
C THR A 37 12.07 -0.36 -5.93
N GLU A 38 12.08 -0.50 -4.61
CA GLU A 38 12.04 -1.80 -3.92
C GLU A 38 10.74 -2.55 -4.25
N LEU A 39 9.59 -1.87 -4.25
CA LEU A 39 8.32 -2.48 -4.63
C LEU A 39 8.38 -3.06 -6.04
N GLN A 40 8.95 -2.33 -7.01
CA GLN A 40 9.02 -2.79 -8.40
C GLN A 40 9.99 -3.97 -8.61
N GLN A 41 10.99 -4.11 -7.74
CA GLN A 41 11.92 -5.25 -7.74
C GLN A 41 11.25 -6.53 -7.25
N GLU A 42 10.41 -6.45 -6.22
CA GLU A 42 9.73 -7.62 -5.64
C GLU A 42 8.39 -7.92 -6.32
N PHE A 43 7.71 -6.90 -6.82
CA PHE A 43 6.35 -6.98 -7.31
C PHE A 43 6.18 -6.36 -8.70
N GLU A 44 5.20 -6.90 -9.42
CA GLU A 44 4.59 -6.26 -10.58
C GLU A 44 3.28 -5.62 -10.14
N VAL A 45 3.13 -4.31 -10.38
CA VAL A 45 1.90 -3.60 -10.00
C VAL A 45 0.83 -3.79 -11.08
N LEU A 46 -0.30 -4.35 -10.69
CA LEU A 46 -1.43 -4.67 -11.59
C LEU A 46 -2.50 -3.57 -11.61
N GLY A 47 -2.64 -2.82 -10.52
CA GLY A 47 -3.65 -1.77 -10.41
C GLY A 47 -3.46 -0.87 -9.20
N PHE A 48 -3.99 0.35 -9.29
CA PHE A 48 -3.91 1.37 -8.24
C PHE A 48 -5.32 1.83 -7.84
N CYS A 49 -5.62 1.81 -6.54
CA CYS A 49 -6.83 2.40 -5.99
C CYS A 49 -6.56 2.84 -4.55
N SER A 50 -6.26 4.12 -4.34
CA SER A 50 -5.88 4.63 -3.01
C SER A 50 -6.91 4.23 -1.94
N PRO A 51 -6.47 3.71 -0.78
CA PRO A 51 -5.08 3.64 -0.30
C PRO A 51 -4.29 2.37 -0.68
N CYS A 52 -4.76 1.57 -1.63
CA CYS A 52 -4.20 0.26 -1.96
C CYS A 52 -3.65 0.15 -3.39
N CYS A 53 -2.74 -0.79 -3.61
CA CYS A 53 -2.32 -1.26 -4.92
C CYS A 53 -2.45 -2.77 -5.01
N ILE A 54 -2.93 -3.27 -6.15
CA ILE A 54 -2.92 -4.68 -6.47
C ILE A 54 -1.56 -5.02 -7.07
N VAL A 55 -0.91 -6.04 -6.53
CA VAL A 55 0.44 -6.46 -6.91
C VAL A 55 0.49 -7.96 -7.17
N ARG A 56 1.48 -8.39 -7.95
CA ARG A 56 1.87 -9.78 -8.13
C ARG A 56 3.33 -9.93 -7.73
N CYS A 57 3.62 -10.81 -6.77
CA CYS A 57 4.98 -11.11 -6.36
C CYS A 57 5.72 -11.81 -7.51
N ARG A 58 6.92 -11.33 -7.84
CA ARG A 58 7.68 -11.84 -8.99
C ARG A 58 8.30 -13.21 -8.73
N SER A 59 8.60 -13.55 -7.48
CA SER A 59 9.27 -14.82 -7.14
C SER A 59 8.34 -16.03 -7.20
N ASN A 60 7.07 -15.86 -6.81
CA ASN A 60 6.10 -16.96 -6.68
C ASN A 60 4.79 -16.71 -7.47
N SER A 61 4.67 -15.59 -8.20
CA SER A 61 3.47 -15.19 -8.94
C SER A 61 2.19 -15.01 -8.10
N GLN A 62 2.30 -15.00 -6.76
CA GLN A 62 1.17 -14.77 -5.85
C GLN A 62 0.64 -13.34 -6.03
N LYS A 63 -0.67 -13.19 -6.22
CA LYS A 63 -1.34 -11.89 -6.21
C LYS A 63 -1.68 -11.47 -4.80
N GLY A 64 -1.75 -10.17 -4.59
CA GLY A 64 -2.18 -9.61 -3.33
C GLY A 64 -2.34 -8.10 -3.40
N THR A 65 -2.54 -7.50 -2.24
CA THR A 65 -2.73 -6.07 -2.07
C THR A 65 -1.68 -5.52 -1.12
N VAL A 66 -1.19 -4.31 -1.40
CA VAL A 66 -0.40 -3.52 -0.45
C VAL A 66 -1.10 -2.20 -0.18
N PHE A 67 -0.94 -1.66 1.02
CA PHE A 67 -1.30 -0.27 1.31
C PHE A 67 -0.19 0.67 0.87
N PHE A 68 -0.51 1.95 0.68
CA PHE A 68 0.48 2.98 0.46
C PHE A 68 0.12 4.32 1.10
N GLN A 69 1.14 5.05 1.54
CA GLN A 69 1.07 6.49 1.77
C GLN A 69 1.66 7.26 0.60
N HIS A 70 1.23 8.50 0.39
CA HIS A 70 1.57 9.31 -0.78
C HIS A 70 2.85 10.12 -0.60
N SER A 71 3.13 10.63 0.61
CA SER A 71 4.25 11.56 0.87
C SER A 71 4.81 11.40 2.29
N PRO A 72 6.04 10.86 2.46
CA PRO A 72 6.86 10.22 1.42
C PRO A 72 6.20 8.94 0.88
N ARG A 73 6.53 8.52 -0.34
CA ARG A 73 5.88 7.37 -0.99
C ARG A 73 6.42 6.05 -0.45
N PHE A 74 5.61 5.35 0.33
CA PHE A 74 5.93 4.02 0.86
C PHE A 74 4.76 3.06 0.71
N TYR A 75 5.07 1.78 0.54
CA TYR A 75 4.16 0.66 0.43
C TYR A 75 4.42 -0.33 1.56
N PHE A 76 3.39 -0.99 2.08
CA PHE A 76 3.52 -1.90 3.22
C PHE A 76 2.30 -2.81 3.35
N GLY A 77 2.40 -3.81 4.22
CA GLY A 77 1.28 -4.68 4.59
C GLY A 77 0.76 -5.51 3.42
N PHE A 78 1.64 -6.30 2.80
CA PHE A 78 1.24 -7.23 1.75
C PHE A 78 0.26 -8.27 2.30
N GLU A 79 -0.92 -8.34 1.70
CA GLU A 79 -1.94 -9.35 1.97
C GLU A 79 -2.17 -10.18 0.70
N PRO A 80 -1.89 -11.50 0.72
CA PRO A 80 -2.14 -12.37 -0.44
C PRO A 80 -3.65 -12.51 -0.69
N GLU A 81 -4.02 -12.66 -1.96
CA GLU A 81 -5.37 -13.06 -2.40
C GLU A 81 -5.69 -14.52 -2.03
#